data_AF-A0A7L0Y0K0-F1
#
_entry.id   AF-A0A7L0Y0K0-F1
#
_cell.length_a   1.000
_cell.length_b   1.000
_cell.length_c   1.000
_cell.angle_alpha   90.00
_cell.angle_beta   90.00
_cell.angle_gamma   90.00
#
_symmetry.space_group_name_H-M   'P 1'
#
loop_
_entity.id
_entity.type
_entity.pdbx_description
1 polymer ?
#
loop_
_entity_poly.entity_id
_entity_poly.type
_entity_poly.pdbx_seq_one_letter_code
_entity_poly.pdbx_strand_id
1 'polypeptide(L)'
;ARVLGIARSLGLGAAPARGQQGQGGDDEEEEEEDEEGCQKHQEPLRVFCEEDRALLCGVCRESRAHRAHTLLALPEAQRRFQTQLQAWLQTLRDDRDKLLEIREAEMRRNW
;
A
#
# COMPACT_ATOMS: atom_id res chain seq x y z
N ALA A 1 -6.55 13.48 11.52
CA ALA A 1 -5.61 12.41 11.10
C ALA A 1 -6.38 11.38 10.29
N ARG A 2 -6.38 11.53 8.96
CA ARG A 2 -7.11 10.63 8.04
C ARG A 2 -6.15 9.54 7.58
N VAL A 3 -6.00 8.52 8.42
CA VAL A 3 -5.59 7.20 7.94
C VAL A 3 -6.82 6.62 7.27
N LEU A 4 -6.75 6.29 5.97
CA LEU A 4 -7.52 5.25 5.25
C LEU A 4 -7.53 5.55 3.74
N GLY A 5 -6.72 4.80 2.99
CA GLY A 5 -6.71 4.83 1.52
C GLY A 5 -6.10 3.60 0.85
N ILE A 6 -5.64 2.58 1.58
CA ILE A 6 -5.05 1.35 1.01
C ILE A 6 -6.08 0.21 1.00
N ALA A 7 -7.34 0.49 0.65
CA ALA A 7 -8.41 -0.52 0.68
C ALA A 7 -8.82 -1.05 -0.71
N ARG A 8 -8.33 -0.48 -1.81
CA ARG A 8 -8.85 -0.78 -3.16
C ARG A 8 -7.97 -1.67 -4.04
N SER A 9 -6.78 -2.06 -3.58
CA SER A 9 -5.87 -2.94 -4.34
C SER A 9 -6.12 -4.45 -4.15
N LEU A 10 -7.14 -4.86 -3.37
CA LEU A 10 -7.37 -6.27 -3.02
C LEU A 10 -8.43 -7.00 -3.85
N GLY A 11 -9.04 -6.39 -4.86
CA GLY A 11 -9.80 -7.12 -5.89
C GLY A 11 -10.85 -8.10 -5.36
N LEU A 12 -11.55 -7.78 -4.25
CA LEU A 12 -12.69 -8.54 -3.78
C LEU A 12 -13.94 -8.00 -4.47
N GLY A 13 -14.23 -8.58 -5.62
CA GLY A 13 -15.31 -8.18 -6.51
C GLY A 13 -16.70 -8.36 -5.90
N ALA A 14 -17.58 -7.42 -6.21
CA ALA A 14 -19.01 -7.64 -6.25
C ALA A 14 -19.43 -7.72 -7.72
N ALA A 15 -20.06 -8.84 -8.09
CA ALA A 15 -20.58 -9.05 -9.44
C ALA A 15 -21.71 -8.04 -9.75
N PRO A 16 -21.79 -7.48 -10.97
CA PRO A 16 -22.89 -6.61 -11.33
C PRO A 16 -24.15 -7.43 -11.63
N ALA A 17 -25.27 -7.00 -11.05
CA ALA A 17 -26.59 -7.41 -11.49
C ALA A 17 -26.90 -6.78 -12.87
N ARG A 18 -27.63 -7.55 -13.68
CA ARG A 18 -27.85 -7.37 -15.12
C ARG A 18 -29.04 -6.42 -15.43
N GLY A 19 -28.85 -5.53 -16.42
CA GLY A 19 -29.89 -4.80 -17.19
C GLY A 19 -29.90 -3.29 -16.92
N GLN A 20 -29.96 -2.35 -17.89
CA GLN A 20 -30.37 -2.31 -19.30
C GLN A 20 -29.67 -1.14 -20.03
N GLN A 21 -29.75 -1.15 -21.36
CA GLN A 21 -29.12 -0.29 -22.37
C GLN A 21 -29.40 1.23 -22.22
N GLY A 22 -28.38 2.05 -22.51
CA GLY A 22 -28.45 3.49 -22.75
C GLY A 22 -27.15 3.98 -23.42
N GLN A 23 -27.28 4.84 -24.43
CA GLN A 23 -26.24 5.29 -25.38
C GLN A 23 -25.26 6.33 -24.81
N GLY A 24 -24.02 6.26 -25.30
CA GLY A 24 -23.21 7.43 -25.68
C GLY A 24 -22.32 8.03 -24.59
N GLY A 25 -21.05 8.21 -24.95
CA GLY A 25 -20.07 9.00 -24.21
C GLY A 25 -18.75 8.26 -24.07
N ASP A 26 -17.85 8.42 -25.04
CA ASP A 26 -16.43 8.20 -24.83
C ASP A 26 -15.94 9.32 -23.90
N ASP A 27 -16.24 9.20 -22.61
CA ASP A 27 -15.61 9.98 -21.57
C ASP A 27 -14.38 9.19 -21.14
N GLU A 28 -13.27 9.41 -21.84
CA GLU A 28 -11.94 9.24 -21.25
C GLU A 28 -11.88 10.22 -20.07
N GLU A 29 -12.40 9.77 -18.93
CA GLU A 29 -12.14 10.39 -17.64
C GLU A 29 -10.63 10.24 -17.42
N GLU A 30 -9.87 11.23 -17.90
CA GLU A 30 -8.58 11.54 -17.36
C GLU A 30 -8.82 11.80 -15.87
N GLU A 31 -8.68 10.75 -15.06
CA GLU A 31 -8.44 10.89 -13.64
C GLU A 31 -7.17 11.75 -13.56
N GLU A 32 -7.35 13.06 -13.44
CA GLU A 32 -6.31 13.92 -12.91
C GLU A 32 -6.02 13.32 -11.54
N GLU A 33 -4.99 12.47 -11.49
CA GLU A 33 -4.32 12.09 -10.27
C GLU A 33 -3.90 13.43 -9.68
N ASP A 34 -4.75 13.97 -8.80
CA ASP A 34 -4.42 15.06 -7.91
C ASP A 34 -3.22 14.56 -7.11
N GLU A 35 -2.01 14.68 -7.67
CA GLU A 35 -0.76 14.47 -6.98
C GLU A 35 -0.79 15.50 -5.87
N GLU A 36 -1.29 15.11 -4.69
CA GLU A 36 -1.30 15.94 -3.48
C GLU A 36 0.15 16.34 -3.22
N GLY A 37 0.53 17.49 -3.78
CA GLY A 37 1.86 18.03 -3.70
C GLY A 37 2.16 18.40 -2.25
N CYS A 38 3.44 18.65 -1.97
CA CYS A 38 3.82 19.18 -0.68
C CYS A 38 3.05 20.48 -0.40
N GLN A 39 2.25 20.54 0.66
CA GLN A 39 1.45 21.72 1.00
C GLN A 39 2.26 23.02 1.11
N LYS A 40 3.55 22.91 1.47
CA LYS A 40 4.45 24.07 1.63
C LYS A 40 5.09 24.53 0.33
N HIS A 41 5.40 23.60 -0.58
CA HIS A 41 6.22 23.87 -1.76
C HIS A 41 5.47 23.69 -3.08
N GLN A 42 4.25 23.12 -3.04
CA GLN A 42 3.42 22.80 -4.20
C GLN A 42 4.15 21.95 -5.24
N GLU A 43 5.08 21.11 -4.77
CA GLU A 43 5.88 20.20 -5.60
C GLU A 43 5.42 18.75 -5.40
N PRO A 44 5.54 17.91 -6.45
CA PRO A 44 5.17 16.51 -6.36
C PRO A 44 6.03 15.76 -5.33
N LEU A 45 5.40 14.84 -4.61
CA LEU A 45 6.04 14.03 -3.59
C LEU A 45 6.68 12.79 -4.22
N ARG A 46 8.01 12.78 -4.35
CA ARG A 46 8.74 11.72 -5.07
C ARG A 46 9.77 10.99 -4.22
N VAL A 47 9.96 11.43 -2.98
CA VAL A 47 10.98 10.93 -2.05
C VAL A 47 10.28 10.44 -0.79
N PHE A 48 10.71 9.32 -0.24
CA PHE A 48 10.24 8.77 1.02
C PHE A 48 11.36 8.86 2.07
N CYS A 49 11.02 9.32 3.27
CA CYS A 49 11.91 9.30 4.43
C CYS A 49 11.57 8.12 5.34
N GLU A 50 12.55 7.26 5.65
CA GLU A 50 12.33 6.06 6.46
C GLU A 50 12.03 6.37 7.93
N GLU A 51 12.71 7.36 8.50
CA GLU A 51 12.62 7.74 9.90
C GLU A 51 11.29 8.42 10.21
N ASP A 52 10.88 9.36 9.36
CA ASP A 52 9.62 10.11 9.53
C ASP A 52 8.41 9.39 8.92
N ARG A 53 8.66 8.31 8.15
CA ARG A 53 7.64 7.53 7.41
C ARG A 53 6.73 8.43 6.56
N ALA A 54 7.33 9.41 5.91
CA ALA A 54 6.63 10.46 5.18
C ALA A 54 7.15 10.60 3.75
N LEU A 55 6.26 11.02 2.84
CA LEU A 55 6.62 11.43 1.50
C LEU A 55 7.02 12.92 1.50
N LEU A 56 8.09 13.22 0.78
CA LEU A 56 8.74 14.52 0.69
C LEU A 56 8.83 14.96 -0.77
N CYS A 57 8.73 16.26 -1.00
CA CYS A 57 9.09 16.87 -2.28
C CYS A 57 10.62 17.10 -2.37
N GLY A 58 11.09 17.56 -3.53
CA GLY A 58 12.50 17.87 -3.78
C GLY A 58 13.07 18.87 -2.77
N VAL A 59 12.34 19.96 -2.49
CA VAL A 59 12.77 20.98 -1.52
C VAL A 59 12.79 20.44 -0.08
N CYS A 60 11.78 19.68 0.34
CA CYS A 60 11.76 19.08 1.69
C CYS A 60 12.94 18.15 1.91
N ARG A 61 13.33 17.37 0.89
CA ARG A 61 14.51 16.49 0.95
C ARG A 61 15.80 17.25 1.26
N GLU A 62 15.98 18.45 0.71
CA GLU A 62 17.19 19.26 0.92
C GLU A 62 17.18 20.02 2.25
N SER A 63 16.04 20.05 2.94
CA SER A 63 15.92 20.71 4.23
C SER A 63 16.85 20.09 5.27
N ARG A 64 17.29 20.91 6.24
CA ARG A 64 18.11 20.44 7.36
C ARG A 64 17.41 19.37 8.21
N ALA A 65 16.08 19.31 8.17
CA ALA A 65 15.29 18.33 8.92
C ALA A 65 15.54 16.90 8.43
N HIS A 66 15.69 16.69 7.12
CA HIS A 66 15.84 15.35 6.54
C HIS A 66 17.28 15.05 6.06
N ARG A 67 18.23 15.95 6.31
CA ARG A 67 19.61 15.84 5.82
C ARG A 67 20.36 14.60 6.34
N ALA A 68 20.02 14.14 7.55
CA ALA A 68 20.64 12.97 8.17
C ALA A 68 19.79 11.69 8.04
N HIS A 69 18.60 11.80 7.43
CA HIS A 69 17.65 10.71 7.31
C HIS A 69 17.92 9.88 6.05
N THR A 70 17.48 8.63 6.09
CA THR A 70 17.54 7.73 4.95
C THR A 70 16.39 8.06 4.02
N LEU A 71 16.75 8.57 2.83
CA LEU A 71 15.80 8.97 1.81
C LEU A 71 15.84 8.01 0.63
N LEU A 72 14.68 7.47 0.28
CA LEU A 72 14.50 6.57 -0.84
C LEU A 72 13.65 7.25 -1.91
N ALA A 73 13.87 6.92 -3.17
CA ALA A 73 12.92 7.29 -4.21
C ALA A 73 11.60 6.52 -4.01
N LEU A 74 10.47 7.10 -4.37
CA LEU A 74 9.16 6.47 -4.20
C LEU A 74 9.07 5.05 -4.80
N PRO A 75 9.54 4.79 -6.04
CA PRO A 75 9.50 3.43 -6.60
C PRO A 75 10.37 2.43 -5.84
N GLU A 76 11.49 2.89 -5.28
CA GLU A 76 12.39 2.05 -4.49
C GLU A 76 11.79 1.72 -3.12
N ALA A 77 11.22 2.72 -2.45
CA ALA A 77 10.49 2.52 -1.20
C ALA A 77 9.34 1.55 -1.39
N GLN A 78 8.54 1.73 -2.45
CA GLN A 78 7.43 0.83 -2.79
C GLN A 78 7.91 -0.61 -2.95
N ARG A 79 8.96 -0.84 -3.75
CA ARG A 79 9.51 -2.19 -3.95
C ARG A 79 9.98 -2.79 -2.62
N ARG A 80 10.72 -2.03 -1.81
CA ARG A 80 11.24 -2.49 -0.52
C ARG A 80 10.11 -2.90 0.43
N PHE A 81 9.08 -2.07 0.57
CA PHE A 81 7.94 -2.36 1.43
C PHE A 81 7.12 -3.55 0.90
N GLN A 82 6.91 -3.64 -0.40
CA GLN A 82 6.22 -4.80 -1.00
C GLN A 82 6.95 -6.10 -0.66
N THR A 83 8.27 -6.15 -0.81
CA THR A 83 9.07 -7.34 -0.45
C THR A 83 8.97 -7.66 1.04
N GLN A 84 9.07 -6.66 1.92
CA GLN A 84 8.96 -6.86 3.37
C GLN A 84 7.58 -7.39 3.77
N LEU A 85 6.51 -6.79 3.24
CA LEU A 85 5.14 -7.21 3.52
C LEU A 85 4.87 -8.63 3.01
N GLN A 86 5.38 -8.99 1.83
CA GLN A 86 5.27 -10.35 1.30
C GLN A 86 5.98 -11.36 2.20
N ALA A 87 7.20 -11.04 2.67
CA ALA A 87 7.94 -11.91 3.57
C ALA A 87 7.18 -12.12 4.89
N TRP A 88 6.69 -11.05 5.52
CA TRP A 88 5.91 -11.15 6.75
C TRP A 88 4.60 -11.91 6.56
N LEU A 89 3.90 -11.68 5.45
CA LEU A 89 2.69 -12.42 5.14
C LEU A 89 2.97 -13.92 5.00
N GLN A 90 4.09 -14.29 4.37
CA GLN A 90 4.47 -15.70 4.23
C GLN A 90 4.76 -16.33 5.60
N THR A 91 5.53 -15.65 6.47
CA THR A 91 5.78 -16.13 7.83
C THR A 91 4.48 -16.36 8.60
N LEU A 92 3.53 -15.43 8.52
CA LEU A 92 2.23 -15.58 9.19
C LEU A 92 1.40 -16.76 8.64
N ARG A 93 1.50 -17.06 7.34
CA ARG A 93 0.84 -18.23 6.74
C ARG A 93 1.48 -19.52 7.24
N ASP A 94 2.80 -19.59 7.26
CA ASP A 94 3.53 -20.77 7.74
C ASP A 94 3.22 -21.04 9.23
N ASP A 95 3.16 -19.99 10.05
CA ASP A 95 2.84 -20.12 11.48
C ASP A 95 1.39 -20.56 11.69
N ARG A 96 0.45 -20.05 10.90
CA ARG A 96 -0.94 -20.54 10.89
C ARG A 96 -0.99 -22.03 10.56
N ASP A 97 -0.28 -22.45 9.51
CA ASP A 97 -0.33 -23.83 9.04
C ASP A 97 0.26 -24.80 10.08
N LYS A 98 1.39 -24.43 10.71
CA LYS A 98 1.94 -25.18 11.85
C LYS A 98 0.95 -25.30 13.01
N LEU A 99 0.25 -24.22 13.36
CA LEU A 99 -0.74 -24.25 14.44
C LEU A 99 -1.93 -25.17 14.11
N LEU A 100 -2.36 -25.20 12.85
CA LEU A 100 -3.40 -26.12 12.39
C LEU A 100 -2.93 -27.57 12.47
N GLU A 101 -1.70 -27.87 12.03
CA GLU A 101 -1.11 -29.21 12.13
C GLU A 101 -1.02 -29.69 13.59
N ILE A 102 -0.55 -28.83 14.49
CA ILE A 102 -0.49 -29.12 15.93
C ILE A 102 -1.88 -29.46 16.46
N ARG A 103 -2.87 -28.62 16.17
CA ARG A 103 -4.25 -28.79 16.61
C ARG A 103 -4.86 -30.10 16.11
N GLU A 104 -4.64 -30.46 14.85
CA GLU A 104 -5.11 -31.73 14.29
C GLU A 104 -4.40 -32.94 14.90
N ALA A 105 -3.10 -32.83 15.14
CA ALA A 105 -2.33 -33.89 15.79
C ALA A 105 -2.78 -34.12 17.24
N GLU A 106 -3.08 -33.05 17.98
CA GLU A 106 -3.69 -33.12 19.32
C GLU A 106 -5.06 -33.78 19.28
N MET A 107 -5.94 -33.39 18.35
CA MET A 107 -7.25 -34.03 18.18
C MET A 107 -7.14 -35.52 17.87
N ARG A 108 -6.16 -35.93 17.05
CA ARG A 108 -5.89 -37.35 16.74
C ARG A 108 -5.36 -38.14 17.94
N ARG A 109 -4.65 -37.49 18.87
CA ARG A 109 -4.10 -38.14 20.09
C ARG A 109 -5.12 -38.27 21.22
N ASN A 110 -6.16 -37.43 21.21
CA ASN A 110 -7.19 -37.37 22.25
C ASN A 110 -8.41 -38.30 21.98
N TRP A 111 -8.30 -39.19 21.00
CA TRP A 111 -9.29 -40.22 20.65
C TRP A 111 -8.61 -41.59 20.67
#